data_AF-A0A1U7IFH5-F1
#
_entry.id   AF-A0A1U7IFH5-F1
#
_cell.length_a   1.000
_cell.length_b   1.000
_cell.length_c   1.000
_cell.angle_alpha   90.00
_cell.angle_beta   90.00
_cell.angle_gamma   90.00
#
_symmetry.space_group_name_H-M   'P 1'
#
loop_
_entity.id
_entity.type
_entity.pdbx_description
1 polymer ?
#
loop_
_entity_poly.entity_id
_entity_poly.type
_entity_poly.pdbx_seq_one_letter_code
_entity_poly.pdbx_strand_id
1 'polypeptide(L)'
;MTTLTGATAAKLLKAVISDYNYWGESESDSPLAIKRTKSVFDEKKILSLDASARRKAMQTEGYKAPERTIIEKTLDEVFQPLVQSSLSELTNTAPSVMNGVSPIENLLSPAEAVEYYVQLYSAFKKLDEPKVCYVEDSSGDPYTRLFIVGSSADGETVYAQGLLTQA
;
A
#
# COMPACT_ATOMS: atom_id res chain seq x y z
N MET A 1 14.06 1.28 17.97
CA MET A 1 14.64 -0.07 17.87
C MET A 1 13.54 -1.02 17.48
N THR A 2 13.66 -1.65 16.32
CA THR A 2 12.74 -2.70 15.86
C THR A 2 12.91 -3.98 16.66
N THR A 3 11.79 -4.59 17.06
CA THR A 3 11.79 -5.86 17.81
C THR A 3 11.14 -7.01 17.03
N LEU A 4 10.62 -6.73 15.83
CA LEU A 4 9.92 -7.72 15.01
C LEU A 4 10.89 -8.40 14.05
N THR A 5 10.87 -9.73 14.01
CA THR A 5 11.48 -10.52 12.94
C THR A 5 10.67 -10.39 11.65
N GLY A 6 11.30 -10.62 10.50
CA GLY A 6 10.66 -10.51 9.19
C GLY A 6 9.44 -11.43 9.05
N ALA A 7 9.51 -12.64 9.62
CA ALA A 7 8.40 -13.59 9.63
C ALA A 7 7.20 -13.08 10.44
N THR A 8 7.43 -12.53 11.64
CA THR A 8 6.38 -12.01 12.52
C THR A 8 5.75 -10.74 11.92
N ALA A 9 6.57 -9.83 11.40
CA ALA A 9 6.10 -8.64 10.73
C ALA A 9 5.27 -8.96 9.49
N ALA A 10 5.73 -9.89 8.63
CA ALA A 10 4.96 -10.32 7.47
C ALA A 10 3.64 -11.02 7.86
N LYS A 11 3.62 -11.79 8.95
CA LYS A 11 2.38 -12.42 9.46
C LYS A 11 1.38 -11.35 9.93
N LEU A 12 1.85 -10.36 10.69
CA LEU A 12 1.04 -9.23 11.15
C LEU A 12 0.44 -8.47 9.97
N LEU A 13 1.28 -8.06 9.00
CA LEU A 13 0.82 -7.32 7.82
C LEU A 13 -0.16 -8.13 6.96
N LYS A 14 0.04 -9.45 6.85
CA LYS A 14 -0.89 -10.32 6.13
C LYS A 14 -2.26 -10.41 6.79
N ALA A 15 -2.32 -10.36 8.12
CA ALA A 15 -3.60 -10.31 8.83
C ALA A 15 -4.32 -8.98 8.58
N VAL A 16 -3.59 -7.86 8.56
CA VAL A 16 -4.18 -6.54 8.25
C VAL A 16 -4.81 -6.54 6.84
N ILE A 17 -4.09 -7.05 5.83
CA ILE A 17 -4.60 -7.05 4.46
C ILE A 17 -5.57 -8.20 4.13
N SER A 18 -5.75 -9.20 5.01
CA SER A 18 -6.70 -10.30 4.74
C SER A 18 -8.14 -9.88 4.96
N ASP A 19 -8.33 -8.93 5.88
CA ASP A 19 -9.64 -8.53 6.36
C ASP A 19 -10.21 -7.41 5.47
N TYR A 20 -9.35 -6.50 5.01
CA TYR A 20 -9.67 -5.43 4.07
C TYR A 20 -8.42 -5.10 3.25
N ASN A 21 -8.48 -5.19 1.91
CA ASN A 21 -7.34 -4.92 1.04
C ASN A 21 -7.69 -3.82 0.04
N TYR A 22 -7.60 -2.59 0.49
CA TYR A 22 -7.96 -1.40 -0.27
C TYR A 22 -6.76 -0.46 -0.38
N TRP A 23 -6.75 0.38 -1.41
CA TRP A 23 -5.85 1.53 -1.48
C TRP A 23 -6.57 2.65 -2.24
N GLY A 24 -6.78 3.79 -1.58
CA GLY A 24 -7.65 4.85 -2.10
C GLY A 24 -7.14 5.54 -3.35
N GLU A 25 -5.86 5.39 -3.65
CA GLU A 25 -5.25 5.83 -4.90
C GLU A 25 -5.35 4.75 -5.99
N SER A 26 -6.15 3.70 -5.86
CA SER A 26 -6.25 2.65 -6.89
C SER A 26 -7.69 2.24 -7.13
N GLU A 27 -8.02 2.04 -8.41
CA GLU A 27 -9.30 1.45 -8.82
C GLU A 27 -9.31 -0.09 -8.82
N SER A 28 -8.29 -0.73 -8.22
CA SER A 28 -8.13 -2.18 -8.25
C SER A 28 -8.63 -2.82 -6.96
N ASP A 29 -9.38 -3.92 -7.07
CA ASP A 29 -10.09 -4.58 -5.95
C ASP A 29 -9.21 -5.28 -4.89
N SER A 30 -7.88 -5.27 -4.98
CA SER A 30 -6.97 -5.78 -3.93
C SER A 30 -5.51 -5.48 -4.27
N PRO A 31 -5.01 -4.27 -4.00
CA PRO A 31 -3.75 -3.84 -4.57
C PRO A 31 -2.54 -4.46 -3.87
N LEU A 32 -2.60 -4.79 -2.57
CA LEU A 32 -1.39 -5.12 -1.82
C LEU A 32 -1.14 -6.62 -1.64
N ALA A 33 0.11 -7.03 -1.86
CA ALA A 33 0.64 -8.33 -1.52
C ALA A 33 1.85 -8.19 -0.59
N ILE A 34 1.83 -8.88 0.56
CA ILE A 34 2.94 -8.87 1.53
C ILE A 34 4.00 -9.89 1.17
N LYS A 35 5.26 -9.44 1.13
CA LYS A 35 6.44 -10.23 0.84
C LYS A 35 7.55 -9.91 1.84
N ARG A 36 8.56 -10.77 1.86
CA ARG A 36 9.79 -10.59 2.64
C ARG A 36 10.97 -11.13 1.85
N THR A 37 12.15 -10.56 2.06
CA THR A 37 13.36 -10.96 1.36
C THR A 37 14.60 -10.74 2.23
N LYS A 38 15.59 -11.61 2.07
CA LYS A 38 16.96 -11.43 2.60
C LYS A 38 17.88 -10.72 1.61
N SER A 39 17.47 -10.65 0.34
CA SER A 39 18.22 -9.92 -0.68
C SER A 39 18.11 -8.41 -0.44
N VAL A 40 19.18 -7.69 -0.78
CA VAL A 40 19.20 -6.23 -0.79
C VAL A 40 17.98 -5.69 -1.56
N PHE A 41 17.26 -4.77 -0.94
CA PHE A 41 16.08 -4.12 -1.51
C PHE A 41 16.44 -2.70 -1.95
N ASP A 42 17.21 -2.63 -3.03
CA ASP A 42 17.68 -1.39 -3.65
C ASP A 42 16.78 -0.94 -4.81
N GLU A 43 17.10 0.22 -5.38
CA GLU A 43 16.43 0.76 -6.58
C GLU A 43 16.38 -0.26 -7.72
N LYS A 44 17.48 -0.96 -7.98
CA LYS A 44 17.54 -1.99 -9.03
C LYS A 44 16.52 -3.10 -8.77
N LYS A 45 16.36 -3.53 -7.52
CA LYS A 45 15.36 -4.53 -7.14
C LYS A 45 13.94 -4.00 -7.30
N ILE A 46 13.68 -2.76 -6.88
CA ILE A 46 12.37 -2.09 -7.02
C ILE A 46 11.96 -2.02 -8.49
N LEU A 47 12.82 -1.50 -9.36
CA LEU A 47 12.56 -1.38 -10.81
C LEU A 47 12.39 -2.76 -11.46
N SER A 48 13.16 -3.76 -11.03
CA SER A 48 13.00 -5.14 -11.52
C SER A 48 11.65 -5.74 -11.15
N LEU A 49 11.16 -5.50 -9.93
CA LEU A 49 9.86 -5.99 -9.47
C LEU A 49 8.71 -5.27 -10.17
N ASP A 50 8.81 -3.95 -10.40
CA ASP A 50 7.87 -3.18 -11.20
C ASP A 50 7.75 -3.73 -12.62
N ALA A 51 8.87 -3.86 -13.34
CA ALA A 51 8.89 -4.38 -14.70
C ALA A 51 8.28 -5.80 -14.78
N SER A 52 8.53 -6.65 -13.78
CA SER A 52 7.93 -7.99 -13.72
C SER A 52 6.42 -7.96 -13.49
N ALA A 53 5.92 -7.08 -12.62
CA ALA A 53 4.49 -6.95 -12.35
C ALA A 53 3.73 -6.46 -13.58
N ARG A 54 4.31 -5.50 -14.30
CA ARG A 54 3.74 -4.93 -15.54
C ARG A 54 3.67 -5.94 -16.67
N ARG A 55 4.74 -6.70 -16.92
CA ARG A 55 4.72 -7.78 -17.94
C ARG A 55 3.60 -8.76 -17.67
N LYS A 56 3.34 -9.07 -16.39
CA LYS A 56 2.24 -9.94 -15.99
C LYS A 56 0.87 -9.29 -16.23
N ALA A 57 0.71 -8.00 -15.92
CA ALA A 57 -0.55 -7.29 -16.10
C ALA A 57 -0.89 -7.08 -17.59
N MET A 58 0.09 -6.68 -18.40
CA MET A 58 -0.11 -6.34 -19.82
C MET A 58 -0.29 -7.57 -20.73
N GLN A 59 0.11 -8.78 -20.27
CA GLN A 59 0.02 -10.04 -21.04
C GLN A 59 0.52 -9.96 -22.49
N THR A 60 1.40 -9.00 -22.81
CA THR A 60 1.84 -8.72 -24.18
C THR A 60 3.28 -9.20 -24.35
N GLU A 61 3.51 -10.10 -25.30
CA GLU A 61 4.86 -10.50 -25.69
C GLU A 61 5.63 -9.29 -26.24
N GLY A 62 6.86 -9.07 -25.75
CA GLY A 62 7.70 -7.95 -26.18
C GLY A 62 7.49 -6.63 -25.44
N TYR A 63 6.64 -6.56 -24.40
CA TYR A 63 6.50 -5.35 -23.59
C TYR A 63 7.84 -4.95 -22.94
N LYS A 64 8.35 -3.79 -23.35
CA LYS A 64 9.48 -3.10 -22.71
C LYS A 64 8.92 -2.04 -21.79
N ALA A 65 9.15 -2.21 -20.49
CA ALA A 65 8.78 -1.17 -19.51
C ALA A 65 9.50 0.14 -19.86
N PRO A 66 8.81 1.29 -19.79
CA PRO A 66 9.43 2.60 -19.98
C PRO A 66 10.50 2.86 -18.90
N GLU A 67 11.34 3.88 -19.11
CA GLU A 67 12.18 4.37 -18.01
C GLU A 67 11.27 5.00 -16.94
N ARG A 68 11.49 4.61 -15.69
CA ARG A 68 10.64 5.00 -14.56
C ARG A 68 11.50 5.53 -13.43
N THR A 69 10.90 6.44 -12.66
CA THR A 69 11.56 7.06 -11.51
C THR A 69 10.95 6.52 -10.23
N ILE A 70 11.79 6.28 -9.22
CA ILE A 70 11.33 5.97 -7.87
C ILE A 70 11.16 7.28 -7.12
N ILE A 71 9.95 7.50 -6.61
CA ILE A 71 9.63 8.58 -5.68
C ILE A 71 9.54 7.95 -4.29
N GLU A 72 10.47 8.30 -3.41
CA GLU A 72 10.45 7.88 -2.02
C GLU A 72 9.70 8.92 -1.18
N LYS A 73 8.80 8.44 -0.32
CA LYS A 73 8.06 9.23 0.66
C LYS A 73 8.15 8.56 2.04
N THR A 74 8.06 9.36 3.07
CA THR A 74 7.87 8.86 4.44
C THR A 74 6.48 8.22 4.60
N LEU A 75 6.31 7.40 5.64
CA LEU A 75 4.98 6.88 5.98
C LEU A 75 3.98 8.01 6.26
N ASP A 76 4.41 9.08 6.92
CA ASP A 76 3.52 10.18 7.31
C ASP A 76 3.00 10.95 6.09
N GLU A 77 3.87 11.22 5.10
CA GLU A 77 3.48 11.89 3.85
C GLU A 77 2.42 11.14 3.04
N VAL A 78 2.33 9.81 3.21
CA VAL A 78 1.40 8.96 2.47
C VAL A 78 0.16 8.63 3.28
N PHE A 79 0.33 8.16 4.51
CA PHE A 79 -0.79 7.65 5.30
C PHE A 79 -1.64 8.76 5.93
N GLN A 80 -1.08 9.92 6.26
CA GLN A 80 -1.88 11.00 6.87
C GLN A 80 -2.99 11.49 5.92
N PRO A 81 -2.72 11.81 4.64
CA PRO A 81 -3.78 12.18 3.71
C PRO A 81 -4.84 11.09 3.51
N LEU A 82 -4.41 9.82 3.41
CA LEU A 82 -5.33 8.68 3.25
C LEU A 82 -6.29 8.53 4.43
N VAL A 83 -5.74 8.56 5.65
CA VAL A 83 -6.54 8.51 6.89
C VAL A 83 -7.47 9.72 6.97
N GLN A 84 -6.99 10.93 6.64
CA GLN A 84 -7.80 12.14 6.66
C GLN A 84 -8.97 12.07 5.66
N SER A 85 -8.74 11.53 4.46
CA SER A 85 -9.79 11.34 3.46
C SER A 85 -10.89 10.42 3.99
N SER A 86 -10.52 9.23 4.48
CA SER A 86 -11.49 8.26 5.00
C SER A 86 -12.21 8.74 6.26
N LEU A 87 -11.54 9.49 7.15
CA LEU A 87 -12.18 10.15 8.29
C LEU A 87 -13.19 11.21 7.85
N SER A 88 -12.89 11.94 6.77
CA SER A 88 -13.79 12.95 6.21
C SER A 88 -15.04 12.29 5.63
N GLU A 89 -14.89 11.19 4.90
CA GLU A 89 -16.03 10.39 4.40
C GLU A 89 -16.90 9.85 5.53
N LEU A 90 -16.29 9.33 6.60
CA LEU A 90 -17.00 8.86 7.78
C LEU A 90 -17.79 9.99 8.44
N THR A 91 -17.15 11.14 8.64
CA THR A 91 -17.75 12.33 9.27
C THR A 91 -18.89 12.91 8.43
N ASN A 92 -18.79 12.86 7.10
CA ASN A 92 -19.83 13.33 6.19
C ASN A 92 -21.02 12.36 6.12
N THR A 93 -20.80 11.07 6.31
CA THR A 93 -21.84 10.03 6.22
C THR A 93 -22.61 9.86 7.54
N ALA A 94 -21.94 10.02 8.68
CA ALA A 94 -22.52 9.81 10.01
C ALA A 94 -23.83 10.59 10.28
N PRO A 95 -23.97 11.88 9.93
CA PRO A 95 -25.19 12.63 10.19
C PRO A 95 -26.43 12.04 9.50
N SER A 96 -26.29 11.58 8.25
CA SER A 96 -27.40 10.96 7.51
C SER A 96 -27.86 9.65 8.15
N VAL A 97 -26.94 8.87 8.70
CA VAL A 97 -27.25 7.64 9.43
C VAL A 97 -27.91 7.97 10.79
N MET A 98 -27.35 8.91 11.54
CA MET A 98 -27.89 9.35 12.83
C MET A 98 -29.33 9.89 12.72
N ASN A 99 -29.63 10.56 11.60
CA ASN A 99 -30.96 11.09 11.30
C ASN A 99 -31.91 10.07 10.66
N GLY A 100 -31.49 8.81 10.49
CA GLY A 100 -32.29 7.73 9.91
C GLY A 100 -32.56 7.87 8.40
N VAL A 101 -31.79 8.72 7.70
CA VAL A 101 -31.89 8.93 6.24
C VAL A 101 -31.15 7.83 5.48
N SER A 102 -30.04 7.34 6.04
CA SER A 102 -29.20 6.30 5.43
C SER A 102 -29.07 5.08 6.34
N PRO A 103 -28.92 3.87 5.77
CA PRO A 103 -28.63 2.66 6.54
C PRO A 103 -27.29 2.73 7.28
N ILE A 104 -27.16 2.02 8.40
CA ILE A 104 -25.93 2.00 9.22
C ILE A 104 -24.74 1.39 8.46
N GLU A 105 -25.02 0.50 7.53
CA GLU A 105 -24.05 -0.18 6.66
C GLU A 105 -23.24 0.80 5.81
N ASN A 106 -23.75 2.01 5.55
CA ASN A 106 -23.02 3.05 4.83
C ASN A 106 -21.77 3.56 5.59
N LEU A 107 -21.67 3.30 6.90
CA LEU A 107 -20.48 3.64 7.69
C LEU A 107 -19.37 2.58 7.59
N LEU A 108 -19.67 1.39 7.06
CA LEU A 108 -18.75 0.25 7.09
C LEU A 108 -17.45 0.55 6.33
N SER A 109 -17.56 0.89 5.03
CA SER A 109 -16.40 1.13 4.17
C SER A 109 -15.46 2.25 4.69
N PRO A 110 -15.94 3.47 5.01
CA PRO A 110 -15.04 4.51 5.48
C PRO A 110 -14.46 4.20 6.88
N ALA A 111 -15.17 3.48 7.75
CA ALA A 111 -14.62 3.04 9.03
C ALA A 111 -13.52 1.98 8.85
N GLU A 112 -13.75 0.97 8.01
CA GLU A 112 -12.78 -0.07 7.67
C GLU A 112 -11.52 0.53 7.04
N ALA A 113 -11.67 1.51 6.13
CA ALA A 113 -10.54 2.19 5.51
C ALA A 113 -9.66 2.92 6.54
N VAL A 114 -10.26 3.64 7.50
CA VAL A 114 -9.49 4.30 8.58
C VAL A 114 -8.74 3.28 9.41
N GLU A 115 -9.41 2.22 9.86
CA GLU A 115 -8.78 1.16 10.66
C GLU A 115 -7.62 0.52 9.89
N TYR A 116 -7.86 0.13 8.64
CA TYR A 116 -6.89 -0.50 7.77
C TYR A 116 -5.61 0.35 7.59
N TYR A 117 -5.75 1.63 7.25
CA TYR A 117 -4.59 2.51 7.07
C TYR A 117 -3.81 2.71 8.37
N VAL A 118 -4.50 2.87 9.50
CA VAL A 118 -3.85 3.01 10.82
C VAL A 118 -3.12 1.72 11.21
N GLN A 119 -3.71 0.56 10.96
CA GLN A 119 -3.09 -0.74 11.25
C GLN A 119 -1.85 -0.97 10.38
N LEU A 120 -1.91 -0.70 9.06
CA LEU A 120 -0.75 -0.78 8.17
C LEU A 120 0.37 0.17 8.60
N TYR A 121 0.05 1.44 8.82
CA TYR A 121 0.99 2.45 9.31
C TYR A 121 1.68 1.98 10.59
N SER A 122 0.88 1.54 11.57
CA SER A 122 1.39 1.08 12.87
C SER A 122 2.25 -0.17 12.75
N ALA A 123 1.95 -1.07 11.82
CA ALA A 123 2.76 -2.26 11.56
C ALA A 123 4.12 -1.89 10.94
N PHE A 124 4.15 -0.99 9.95
CA PHE A 124 5.40 -0.55 9.32
C PHE A 124 6.24 0.36 10.22
N LYS A 125 5.65 1.20 11.08
CA LYS A 125 6.42 2.01 12.06
C LYS A 125 7.16 1.16 13.10
N LYS A 126 6.84 -0.12 13.24
CA LYS A 126 7.57 -1.07 14.11
C LYS A 126 8.81 -1.66 13.44
N LEU A 127 9.04 -1.38 12.16
CA LEU A 127 10.22 -1.78 11.38
C LEU A 127 11.22 -0.62 11.31
N ASP A 128 12.46 -0.94 10.99
CA ASP A 128 13.54 0.05 10.83
C ASP A 128 13.49 0.66 9.44
N GLU A 129 13.76 1.97 9.36
CA GLU A 129 13.79 2.76 8.12
C GLU A 129 12.56 2.58 7.22
N PRO A 130 11.32 2.68 7.76
CA PRO A 130 10.15 2.43 6.95
C PRO A 130 9.92 3.56 5.96
N LYS A 131 9.59 3.21 4.72
CA LYS A 131 9.31 4.17 3.64
C LYS A 131 8.30 3.64 2.64
N VAL A 132 7.73 4.55 1.87
CA VAL A 132 6.86 4.26 0.73
C VAL A 132 7.61 4.63 -0.54
N CYS A 133 7.58 3.75 -1.54
CA CYS A 133 8.17 3.98 -2.84
C CYS A 133 7.09 3.87 -3.91
N TYR A 134 6.92 4.94 -4.68
CA TYR A 134 6.10 4.96 -5.89
C TYR A 134 7.02 4.83 -7.10
N VAL A 135 6.71 3.92 -8.03
CA VAL A 135 7.39 3.82 -9.32
C VAL A 135 6.47 4.38 -10.38
N GLU A 136 6.78 5.59 -10.80
CA GLU A 136 5.97 6.41 -11.70
C GLU A 136 6.69 6.63 -13.03
N ASP A 137 5.92 6.96 -14.06
CA ASP A 137 6.43 7.36 -15.36
C ASP A 137 5.86 8.73 -15.73
N SER A 138 6.71 9.56 -16.30
CA SER A 138 6.36 10.83 -16.93
C SER A 138 5.49 10.71 -18.19
N SER A 139 5.31 9.52 -18.76
CA SER A 139 4.66 9.30 -20.07
C SER A 139 3.14 9.12 -20.06
N GLY A 140 2.48 9.20 -18.89
CA GLY A 140 1.02 9.03 -18.77
C GLY A 140 0.56 7.57 -18.70
N ASP A 141 1.44 6.65 -18.30
CA ASP A 141 1.10 5.25 -18.03
C ASP A 141 0.13 5.15 -16.83
N PRO A 142 -1.03 4.47 -16.97
CA PRO A 142 -2.07 4.45 -15.93
C PRO A 142 -1.71 3.57 -14.73
N TYR A 143 -0.58 2.87 -14.79
CA TYR A 143 -0.14 2.01 -13.70
C TYR A 143 0.94 2.70 -12.87
N THR A 144 0.80 2.65 -11.55
CA THR A 144 1.83 3.08 -10.60
C THR A 144 2.18 1.92 -9.68
N ARG A 145 3.46 1.58 -9.56
CA ARG A 145 3.87 0.56 -8.60
C ARG A 145 4.04 1.18 -7.23
N LEU A 146 3.43 0.56 -6.24
CA LEU A 146 3.57 0.92 -4.84
C LEU A 146 4.40 -0.13 -4.11
N PHE A 147 5.35 0.33 -3.30
CA PHE A 147 5.99 -0.47 -2.27
C PHE A 147 5.91 0.26 -0.93
N ILE A 148 5.60 -0.48 0.14
CA ILE A 148 5.76 0.00 1.51
C ILE A 148 6.74 -0.95 2.16
N VAL A 149 7.90 -0.45 2.59
CA VAL A 149 9.04 -1.29 2.96
C VAL A 149 9.51 -0.94 4.37
N GLY A 150 10.13 -1.91 5.05
CA GLY A 150 10.84 -1.70 6.29
C GLY A 150 11.76 -2.88 6.59
N SER A 151 12.82 -2.62 7.37
CA SER A 151 13.79 -3.62 7.78
C SER A 151 13.42 -4.24 9.12
N SER A 152 13.53 -5.55 9.23
CA SER A 152 13.22 -6.31 10.44
C SER A 152 14.47 -6.55 11.30
N ALA A 153 14.27 -6.93 12.55
CA ALA A 153 15.34 -7.13 13.53
C ALA A 153 16.33 -8.25 13.16
N ASP A 154 15.91 -9.22 12.36
CA ASP A 154 16.75 -10.30 11.82
C ASP A 154 17.35 -9.98 10.44
N GLY A 155 17.28 -8.71 10.01
CA GLY A 155 17.91 -8.21 8.79
C GLY A 155 17.16 -8.54 7.49
N GLU A 156 15.92 -9.01 7.56
CA GLU A 156 15.07 -9.16 6.36
C GLU A 156 14.39 -7.83 6.02
N THR A 157 14.23 -7.53 4.73
CA THR A 157 13.30 -6.49 4.28
C THR A 157 11.91 -7.09 4.16
N VAL A 158 10.95 -6.48 4.83
CA VAL A 158 9.51 -6.79 4.72
C VAL A 158 8.85 -5.70 3.90
N TYR A 159 8.00 -6.08 2.96
CA TYR A 159 7.35 -5.10 2.11
C TYR A 159 5.95 -5.51 1.66
N ALA A 160 5.05 -4.53 1.62
CA ALA A 160 3.83 -4.59 0.84
C ALA A 160 4.15 -4.11 -0.58
N GLN A 161 3.53 -4.73 -1.59
CA GLN A 161 3.67 -4.28 -2.97
C GLN A 161 2.34 -4.33 -3.70
N GLY A 162 2.06 -3.34 -4.54
CA GLY A 162 0.86 -3.29 -5.35
C GLY A 162 1.07 -2.61 -6.70
N LEU A 163 0.23 -2.95 -7.67
CA LEU A 163 0.14 -2.23 -8.94
C LEU A 163 -1.15 -1.43 -8.89
N LEU A 164 -1.02 -0.13 -8.66
CA LEU A 164 -2.14 0.79 -8.61
C LEU A 164 -2.56 1.12 -10.04
N THR A 165 -3.86 1.13 -10.28
CA THR A 165 -4.47 1.55 -11.55
C THR A 165 -5.17 2.89 -11.35
N GLN A 166 -4.81 3.86 -12.18
CA GLN A 166 -5.48 5.17 -12.31
C GLN A 166 -6.33 5.14 -13.59
N ALA A 167 -7.56 5.67 -13.55
CA ALA A 167 -8.33 5.98 -14.76
C ALA A 167 -7.94 7.33 -15.37
#